data_AF-A0A1C5CUH5-F1
#
_entry.id   AF-A0A1C5CUH5-F1
#
_cell.length_a   1.000
_cell.length_b   1.000
_cell.length_c   1.000
_cell.angle_alpha   90.00
_cell.angle_beta   90.00
_cell.angle_gamma   90.00
#
_symmetry.space_group_name_H-M   'P 1'
#
loop_
_entity.id
_entity.type
_entity.pdbx_description
1 polymer ?
#
loop_
_entity_poly.entity_id
_entity_poly.type
_entity_poly.pdbx_seq_one_letter_code
_entity_poly.pdbx_strand_id
1 'polypeptide(L)'
;MLPVLIEGLESDQVHDRRSAAVALGALGPRAAVVAPRLRGLLAHDELWLRVDAAIALWEVSGRTRETVAALLTAWEQNRHVRVRVAECLARMGPVPEGSAAAHVLRSELVSVRRHNAMDGGYGSHDIHEDEKLLALCRQALRGAGKGSTP
;
A
#
# COMPACT_ATOMS: atom_id res chain seq x y z
N MET A 1 -20.27 9.40 -12.20
CA MET A 1 -19.33 8.40 -11.62
C MET A 1 -18.78 8.83 -10.28
N LEU A 2 -18.18 10.03 -10.15
CA LEU A 2 -17.65 10.50 -8.86
C LEU A 2 -18.66 10.51 -7.70
N PRO A 3 -19.95 10.91 -7.88
CA PRO A 3 -20.94 10.86 -6.80
C PRO A 3 -21.21 9.43 -6.29
N VAL A 4 -21.39 8.45 -7.19
CA VAL A 4 -21.62 7.04 -6.84
C VAL A 4 -20.44 6.45 -6.06
N LEU A 5 -19.20 6.82 -6.43
CA LEU A 5 -18.03 6.37 -5.69
C LEU A 5 -17.91 7.00 -4.30
N ILE A 6 -18.37 8.25 -4.14
CA ILE A 6 -18.43 8.90 -2.82
C ILE A 6 -19.45 8.18 -1.93
N GLU A 7 -20.64 7.88 -2.44
CA GLU A 7 -21.65 7.09 -1.73
C GLU A 7 -21.13 5.69 -1.38
N GLY A 8 -20.36 5.07 -2.28
CA GLY A 8 -19.73 3.77 -2.02
C GLY A 8 -18.79 3.75 -0.82
N LEU A 9 -18.16 4.88 -0.45
CA LEU A 9 -17.35 4.97 0.78
C LEU A 9 -18.18 4.86 2.07
N GLU A 10 -19.50 5.05 1.97
CA GLU A 10 -20.45 5.03 3.08
C GLU A 10 -21.26 3.71 3.13
N SER A 11 -21.06 2.78 2.19
CA SER A 11 -21.75 1.48 2.14
C SER A 11 -21.61 0.67 3.43
N ASP A 12 -22.65 -0.03 3.88
CA ASP A 12 -22.55 -0.95 5.02
C ASP A 12 -21.56 -2.10 4.76
N GLN A 13 -21.31 -2.42 3.49
CA GLN A 13 -20.37 -3.47 3.12
C GLN A 13 -18.96 -2.92 2.98
N VAL A 14 -18.06 -3.41 3.82
CA VAL A 14 -16.64 -3.07 3.79
C VAL A 14 -16.00 -3.32 2.42
N HIS A 15 -16.41 -4.38 1.71
CA HIS A 15 -15.93 -4.67 0.36
C HIS A 15 -16.28 -3.58 -0.66
N ASP A 16 -17.46 -2.98 -0.54
CA ASP A 16 -17.89 -1.88 -1.41
C ASP A 16 -17.11 -0.61 -1.09
N ARG A 17 -16.89 -0.32 0.20
CA ARG A 17 -16.04 0.81 0.63
C ARG A 17 -14.64 0.71 0.06
N ARG A 18 -14.05 -0.50 0.10
CA ARG A 18 -12.72 -0.76 -0.47
C ARG A 18 -12.70 -0.54 -1.98
N SER A 19 -13.69 -1.10 -2.69
CA SER A 19 -13.82 -0.95 -4.14
C SER A 19 -13.97 0.52 -4.54
N ALA A 20 -14.77 1.28 -3.78
CA ALA A 20 -14.92 2.72 -3.96
C ALA A 20 -13.62 3.49 -3.71
N ALA A 21 -12.88 3.18 -2.63
CA ALA A 21 -11.61 3.81 -2.33
C ALA A 21 -10.58 3.57 -3.46
N VAL A 22 -10.44 2.32 -3.92
CA VAL A 22 -9.53 1.97 -5.03
C VAL A 22 -9.93 2.70 -6.32
N ALA A 23 -11.22 2.72 -6.66
CA ALA A 23 -11.69 3.41 -7.85
C ALA A 23 -11.44 4.93 -7.79
N LEU A 24 -11.65 5.56 -6.62
CA LEU A 24 -11.36 6.98 -6.41
C LEU A 24 -9.87 7.28 -6.53
N GLY A 25 -9.02 6.41 -5.98
CA GLY A 25 -7.58 6.50 -6.14
C GLY A 25 -7.12 6.41 -7.60
N ALA A 26 -7.71 5.51 -8.38
CA ALA A 26 -7.43 5.38 -9.82
C ALA A 26 -7.82 6.61 -10.66
N LEU A 27 -8.76 7.45 -10.17
CA LEU A 27 -9.06 8.74 -10.78
C LEU A 27 -7.97 9.79 -10.53
N GLY A 28 -7.11 9.55 -9.55
CA GLY A 28 -5.98 10.40 -9.18
C GLY A 28 -6.43 11.80 -8.77
N PRO A 29 -5.67 12.86 -9.11
CA PRO A 29 -5.95 14.23 -8.68
C PRO A 29 -7.35 14.76 -9.07
N ARG A 30 -8.02 14.17 -10.07
CA ARG A 30 -9.40 14.54 -10.44
C ARG A 30 -10.41 14.27 -9.31
N ALA A 31 -10.08 13.36 -8.40
CA ALA A 31 -10.89 13.03 -7.24
C ALA A 31 -10.39 13.70 -5.94
N ALA A 32 -9.53 14.73 -6.01
CA ALA A 32 -8.97 15.41 -4.84
C ALA A 32 -10.02 15.89 -3.82
N VAL A 33 -11.24 16.21 -4.27
CA VAL A 33 -12.38 16.59 -3.42
C VAL A 33 -12.75 15.52 -2.38
N VAL A 34 -12.39 14.24 -2.61
CA VAL A 34 -12.69 13.13 -1.69
C VAL A 34 -11.63 12.92 -0.62
N ALA A 35 -10.51 13.66 -0.65
CA ALA A 35 -9.41 13.49 0.29
C ALA A 35 -9.83 13.56 1.78
N PRO A 36 -10.76 14.43 2.21
CA PRO A 36 -11.25 14.42 3.59
C PRO A 36 -11.98 13.13 3.97
N ARG A 37 -12.79 12.57 3.06
CA ARG A 37 -13.50 11.31 3.28
C ARG A 37 -12.54 10.13 3.39
N LEU A 38 -11.57 10.05 2.48
CA LEU A 38 -10.53 9.02 2.54
C LEU A 38 -9.69 9.12 3.81
N ARG A 39 -9.39 10.34 4.29
CA ARG A 39 -8.70 10.55 5.56
C ARG A 39 -9.50 9.99 6.75
N GLY A 40 -10.82 10.15 6.76
CA GLY A 40 -11.67 9.59 7.81
C GLY A 40 -11.57 8.05 7.90
N LEU A 41 -11.36 7.38 6.76
CA LEU A 41 -11.24 5.92 6.70
C LEU A 41 -9.89 5.39 7.21
N LEU A 42 -8.90 6.25 7.46
CA LEU A 42 -7.62 5.84 8.05
C LEU A 42 -7.77 5.34 9.51
N ALA A 43 -8.85 5.70 10.18
CA ALA A 43 -9.17 5.27 11.54
C ALA A 43 -10.19 4.12 11.60
N HIS A 44 -10.57 3.54 10.46
CA HIS A 44 -11.55 2.47 10.40
C HIS A 44 -11.01 1.16 11.01
N ASP A 45 -11.86 0.33 11.62
CA ASP A 45 -11.44 -0.92 12.29
C ASP A 45 -10.86 -1.96 11.31
N GLU A 46 -11.45 -2.06 10.12
CA GLU A 46 -10.95 -2.93 9.05
C GLU A 46 -9.59 -2.46 8.50
N LEU A 47 -8.56 -3.31 8.68
CA LEU A 47 -7.20 -3.05 8.24
C LEU A 47 -7.07 -2.85 6.73
N TRP A 48 -7.70 -3.71 5.93
CA TRP A 48 -7.57 -3.62 4.48
C TRP A 48 -8.20 -2.34 3.92
N LEU A 49 -9.28 -1.85 4.55
CA LEU A 49 -9.88 -0.58 4.19
C LEU A 49 -8.97 0.60 4.55
N ARG A 50 -8.31 0.57 5.72
CA ARG A 50 -7.30 1.59 6.07
C ARG A 50 -6.19 1.66 5.02
N VAL A 51 -5.69 0.52 4.55
CA VAL A 51 -4.64 0.46 3.52
C VAL A 51 -5.13 1.03 2.19
N ASP A 52 -6.28 0.57 1.69
CA ASP A 52 -6.82 1.05 0.42
C ASP A 52 -7.16 2.56 0.48
N ALA A 53 -7.67 3.05 1.62
CA ALA A 53 -7.92 4.47 1.85
C ALA A 53 -6.62 5.30 1.90
N ALA A 54 -5.56 4.80 2.53
CA ALA A 54 -4.26 5.47 2.58
C ALA A 54 -3.63 5.60 1.19
N ILE A 55 -3.69 4.54 0.38
CA ILE A 55 -3.20 4.53 -1.01
C ILE A 55 -4.01 5.52 -1.84
N ALA A 56 -5.34 5.43 -1.80
CA ALA A 56 -6.22 6.33 -2.54
C ALA A 56 -5.99 7.80 -2.12
N LEU A 57 -5.81 8.07 -0.82
CA LEU A 57 -5.51 9.41 -0.33
C LEU A 57 -4.23 9.97 -0.94
N TRP A 58 -3.18 9.14 -1.05
CA TRP A 58 -1.96 9.56 -1.73
C TRP A 58 -2.19 9.81 -3.22
N GLU A 59 -2.91 8.92 -3.91
CA GLU A 59 -3.16 9.06 -5.35
C GLU A 59 -3.97 10.33 -5.69
N VAL A 60 -4.93 10.70 -4.84
CA VAL A 60 -5.77 11.89 -5.09
C VAL A 60 -5.16 13.20 -4.58
N SER A 61 -4.20 13.16 -3.64
CA SER A 61 -3.71 14.38 -2.96
C SER A 61 -2.20 14.56 -2.92
N GLY A 62 -1.41 13.53 -3.26
CA GLY A 62 0.05 13.56 -3.18
C GLY A 62 0.63 13.62 -1.76
N ARG A 63 -0.21 13.47 -0.72
CA ARG A 63 0.21 13.60 0.70
C ARG A 63 0.99 12.37 1.20
N THR A 64 2.26 12.32 0.81
CA THR A 64 3.14 11.16 1.08
C THR A 64 3.36 10.87 2.56
N ARG A 65 3.59 11.90 3.41
CA ARG A 65 3.95 11.69 4.83
C ARG A 65 2.86 10.94 5.62
N GLU A 66 1.61 11.35 5.47
CA GLU A 66 0.46 10.77 6.16
C GLU A 66 0.21 9.34 5.68
N THR A 67 0.26 9.11 4.37
CA THR A 67 0.09 7.78 3.79
C THR A 67 1.20 6.82 4.25
N VAL A 68 2.46 7.23 4.20
CA VAL A 68 3.58 6.37 4.64
C VAL A 68 3.39 5.94 6.09
N ALA A 69 3.00 6.84 7.00
CA ALA A 69 2.77 6.48 8.40
C ALA A 69 1.66 5.41 8.54
N ALA A 70 0.51 5.62 7.90
CA ALA A 70 -0.61 4.65 7.95
C ALA A 70 -0.22 3.29 7.37
N LEU A 71 0.53 3.28 6.27
CA LEU A 71 0.98 2.05 5.62
C LEU A 71 2.01 1.28 6.44
N LEU A 72 2.93 1.95 7.16
CA LEU A 72 3.88 1.28 8.04
C LEU A 72 3.20 0.66 9.26
N THR A 73 2.22 1.35 9.84
CA THR A 73 1.39 0.75 10.90
C THR A 73 0.67 -0.50 10.41
N ALA A 74 0.13 -0.48 9.18
CA ALA A 74 -0.52 -1.64 8.58
C ALA A 74 0.46 -2.80 8.31
N TRP A 75 1.69 -2.50 7.89
CA TRP A 75 2.76 -3.48 7.64
C TRP A 75 3.09 -4.33 8.88
N GLU A 76 3.12 -3.69 10.04
CA GLU A 76 3.42 -4.34 11.33
C GLU A 76 2.26 -5.23 11.79
N GLN A 77 1.02 -4.83 11.52
CA GLN A 77 -0.18 -5.52 11.99
C GLN A 77 -0.49 -6.81 11.22
N ASN A 78 -0.24 -6.84 9.91
CA ASN A 78 -0.57 -8.01 9.08
C ASN A 78 0.39 -8.19 7.91
N ARG A 79 1.00 -9.39 7.81
CA ARG A 79 1.88 -9.72 6.69
C ARG A 79 1.17 -9.71 5.33
N HIS A 80 -0.13 -10.02 5.29
CA HIS A 80 -0.88 -10.13 4.03
C HIS A 80 -1.04 -8.77 3.33
N VAL A 81 -0.92 -7.64 4.06
CA VAL A 81 -0.98 -6.32 3.43
C VAL A 81 0.39 -5.83 2.92
N ARG A 82 1.50 -6.53 3.23
CA ARG A 82 2.86 -6.06 2.93
C ARG A 82 3.11 -5.87 1.43
N VAL A 83 2.63 -6.77 0.59
CA VAL A 83 2.76 -6.64 -0.88
C VAL A 83 2.08 -5.36 -1.37
N ARG A 84 0.85 -5.12 -0.90
CA ARG A 84 0.05 -3.92 -1.24
C ARG A 84 0.74 -2.63 -0.77
N VAL A 85 1.30 -2.65 0.43
CA VAL A 85 2.07 -1.52 0.98
C VAL A 85 3.35 -1.29 0.19
N ALA A 86 4.15 -2.35 -0.06
CA ALA A 86 5.41 -2.26 -0.79
C ALA A 86 5.18 -1.74 -2.22
N GLU A 87 4.08 -2.15 -2.86
CA GLU A 87 3.67 -1.65 -4.17
C GLU A 87 3.41 -0.15 -4.14
N CYS A 88 2.65 0.34 -3.15
CA CYS A 88 2.41 1.76 -2.98
C CYS A 88 3.70 2.55 -2.73
N LEU A 89 4.55 2.08 -1.81
CA LEU A 89 5.84 2.72 -1.51
C LEU A 89 6.76 2.74 -2.74
N ALA A 90 6.77 1.67 -3.55
CA ALA A 90 7.54 1.61 -4.79
C ALA A 90 7.03 2.60 -5.85
N ARG A 91 5.72 2.84 -5.90
CA ARG A 91 5.08 3.83 -6.79
C ARG A 91 5.31 5.27 -6.33
N MET A 92 5.45 5.52 -5.03
CA MET A 92 5.81 6.83 -4.48
C MET A 92 7.22 7.28 -4.89
N GLY A 93 8.10 6.35 -5.22
CA GLY A 93 9.47 6.60 -5.61
C GLY A 93 10.47 6.25 -4.50
N PRO A 94 11.73 6.70 -4.62
CA PRO A 94 12.79 6.33 -3.68
C PRO A 94 12.44 6.75 -2.26
N VAL A 95 12.42 5.76 -1.37
CA VAL A 95 12.24 5.98 0.05
C VAL A 95 13.57 6.50 0.64
N PRO A 96 13.57 7.62 1.38
CA PRO A 96 14.80 8.17 1.95
C PRO A 96 15.51 7.18 2.87
N GLU A 97 16.83 7.04 2.74
CA GLU A 97 17.60 5.99 3.41
C GLU A 97 17.47 5.98 4.93
N GLY A 98 17.28 7.15 5.55
CA GLY A 98 17.10 7.31 7.01
C GLY A 98 15.65 7.28 7.48
N SER A 99 14.69 7.01 6.60
CA SER A 99 13.28 6.97 6.98
C SER A 99 12.90 5.65 7.64
N ALA A 100 11.84 5.66 8.46
CA ALA A 100 11.24 4.46 9.03
C ALA A 100 10.87 3.43 7.95
N ALA A 101 10.36 3.90 6.80
CA ALA A 101 10.03 3.04 5.68
C ALA A 101 11.28 2.33 5.12
N ALA A 102 12.42 3.02 4.98
CA ALA A 102 13.64 2.38 4.52
C ALA A 102 14.15 1.32 5.51
N HIS A 103 14.02 1.56 6.82
CA HIS A 103 14.37 0.58 7.83
C HIS A 103 13.50 -0.68 7.73
N VAL A 104 12.17 -0.51 7.65
CA VAL A 104 11.21 -1.62 7.51
C VAL A 104 11.48 -2.44 6.25
N LEU A 105 11.65 -1.79 5.09
CA LEU A 105 11.89 -2.49 3.83
C LEU A 105 13.22 -3.24 3.84
N ARG A 106 14.28 -2.66 4.43
CA ARG A 106 15.56 -3.37 4.58
C ARG A 106 15.42 -4.57 5.51
N SER A 107 14.75 -4.42 6.64
CA SER A 107 14.49 -5.51 7.58
C SER A 107 13.77 -6.68 6.91
N GLU A 108 12.78 -6.39 6.07
CA GLU A 108 12.08 -7.40 5.28
C GLU A 108 13.05 -8.15 4.34
N LEU A 109 13.96 -7.44 3.66
CA LEU A 109 14.92 -8.04 2.73
C LEU A 109 15.93 -8.98 3.38
N VAL A 110 16.26 -8.78 4.67
CA VAL A 110 17.22 -9.64 5.39
C VAL A 110 16.52 -10.78 6.13
N SER A 111 15.19 -10.76 6.22
CA SER A 111 14.46 -11.74 7.01
C SER A 111 14.39 -13.09 6.27
N VAL A 112 15.05 -14.11 6.83
CA VAL A 112 15.31 -15.44 6.21
C VAL A 112 14.06 -16.35 6.14
N ARG A 113 12.91 -15.90 6.60
CA ARG A 113 11.67 -16.69 6.50
C ARG A 113 10.98 -16.33 5.18
N ARG A 114 10.65 -17.33 4.38
CA ARG A 114 9.71 -17.19 3.25
C ARG A 114 8.36 -16.84 3.89
N HIS A 115 8.02 -15.56 4.06
CA HIS A 115 6.99 -15.11 5.03
C HIS A 115 5.57 -15.56 4.67
N ASN A 116 5.40 -16.20 3.51
CA ASN A 116 4.15 -16.80 3.06
C ASN A 116 4.16 -18.33 3.06
N ALA A 117 5.30 -18.99 3.23
CA ALA A 117 5.34 -20.45 3.37
C ALA A 117 5.02 -20.83 4.83
N MET A 118 3.80 -21.29 5.10
CA MET A 118 3.52 -21.98 6.35
C MET A 118 4.35 -23.27 6.42
N ASP A 119 4.79 -23.66 7.63
CA ASP A 119 5.11 -25.05 7.90
C ASP A 119 3.85 -25.89 7.63
N GLY A 120 3.77 -26.53 6.46
CA GLY A 120 2.72 -27.49 6.11
C GLY A 120 1.86 -27.21 4.87
N GLY A 121 2.12 -26.17 4.06
CA GLY A 121 1.35 -25.92 2.83
C GLY A 121 2.21 -25.40 1.67
N TYR A 122 2.42 -26.21 0.64
CA TYR A 122 3.20 -25.83 -0.55
C TYR A 122 2.26 -25.27 -1.63
N GLY A 123 1.94 -23.99 -1.56
CA GLY A 123 1.30 -23.27 -2.66
C GLY A 123 2.34 -22.54 -3.50
N SER A 124 2.36 -22.75 -4.81
CA SER A 124 3.19 -21.94 -5.74
C SER A 124 2.87 -20.43 -5.68
N HIS A 125 1.67 -20.09 -5.21
CA HIS A 125 1.21 -18.72 -5.00
C HIS A 125 1.97 -17.99 -3.88
N ASP A 126 2.27 -18.67 -2.78
CA ASP A 126 2.94 -18.07 -1.62
C ASP A 126 4.38 -17.67 -1.94
N ILE A 127 5.05 -18.49 -2.76
CA ILE A 127 6.39 -18.21 -3.27
C ILE A 127 6.37 -16.97 -4.18
N HIS A 128 5.38 -16.86 -5.07
CA HIS A 128 5.26 -15.73 -5.98
C HIS A 128 5.02 -14.41 -5.23
N GLU A 129 4.14 -14.40 -4.23
CA GLU A 129 3.86 -13.19 -3.44
C GLU A 129 5.07 -12.77 -2.58
N ASP A 130 5.86 -13.72 -2.09
CA ASP A 130 7.10 -13.44 -1.35
C ASP A 130 8.18 -12.83 -2.28
N GLU A 131 8.40 -13.42 -3.46
CA GLU A 131 9.32 -12.87 -4.45
C GLU A 131 8.91 -11.47 -4.92
N LYS A 132 7.61 -11.28 -5.16
CA LYS A 132 7.03 -9.98 -5.51
C LYS A 132 7.25 -8.95 -4.41
N LEU A 133 7.02 -9.32 -3.15
CA LEU A 133 7.28 -8.44 -2.01
C LEU A 133 8.75 -7.98 -1.98
N LEU A 134 9.69 -8.92 -2.10
CA LEU A 134 11.12 -8.60 -2.08
C LEU A 134 11.53 -7.72 -3.27
N ALA A 135 10.96 -7.96 -4.46
CA ALA A 135 11.20 -7.13 -5.63
C ALA A 135 10.71 -5.69 -5.41
N LEU A 136 9.50 -5.51 -4.86
CA LEU A 136 8.93 -4.21 -4.54
C LEU A 136 9.74 -3.48 -3.47
N CYS A 137 10.19 -4.17 -2.41
CA CYS A 137 11.07 -3.59 -1.40
C CYS A 137 12.37 -3.05 -2.01
N ARG A 138 13.00 -3.82 -2.91
CA ARG A 138 14.21 -3.37 -3.63
C ARG A 138 13.92 -2.16 -4.52
N GLN A 139 12.78 -2.15 -5.21
CA GLN A 139 12.37 -1.04 -6.07
C GLN A 139 12.17 0.26 -5.26
N ALA A 140 11.43 0.18 -4.15
CA ALA A 140 11.16 1.31 -3.28
C ALA A 140 12.46 1.90 -2.68
N LEU A 141 13.46 1.05 -2.37
CA LEU A 141 14.75 1.50 -1.85
C LEU A 141 15.68 2.10 -2.90
N ARG A 142 15.66 1.60 -4.14
CA ARG A 142 16.54 2.07 -5.22
C ARG A 142 16.01 3.33 -5.93
N GLY A 143 14.72 3.62 -5.77
CA GLY A 143 14.01 4.49 -6.70
C GLY A 143 13.86 3.84 -8.06
N ALA A 144 12.94 4.32 -8.89
CA ALA A 144 12.84 3.87 -10.27
C ALA A 144 14.13 4.25 -11.02
N GLY A 145 15.11 3.35 -10.98
CA GLY A 145 16.35 3.47 -11.74
C GLY A 145 15.98 3.51 -13.22
N LYS A 146 15.99 4.72 -13.79
CA LYS A 146 16.30 4.84 -15.21
C LYS A 146 17.69 4.22 -15.37
N GLY A 147 17.78 3.18 -16.20
CA GLY A 147 19.04 2.53 -16.50
C GLY A 147 20.04 3.55 -17.02
N SER A 148 21.06 3.83 -16.23
CA SER A 148 22.30 4.40 -16.73
C SER A 148 23.14 3.23 -17.23
N THR A 149 23.09 2.98 -18.53
CA THR A 149 24.15 2.25 -19.24
C THR A 149 25.13 3.31 -19.76
N PRO A 150 26.45 3.20 -19.51
CA PRO A 150 27.44 4.06 -20.15
C PRO A 150 27.57 3.78 -21.65
#